data_AF-A0A2T1A8S1-F1
#
_entry.id   AF-A0A2T1A8S1-F1
#
_cell.length_a   1.000
_cell.length_b   1.000
_cell.length_c   1.000
_cell.angle_alpha   90.00
_cell.angle_beta   90.00
_cell.angle_gamma   90.00
#
_symmetry.space_group_name_H-M   'P 1'
#
loop_
_entity.id
_entity.type
_entity.pdbx_description
1 polymer ?
#
loop_
_entity_poly.entity_id
_entity_poly.type
_entity_poly.pdbx_seq_one_letter_code
_entity_poly.pdbx_strand_id
1 'polypeptide(L)'
;MGKRQAQKKVEAIRDAIGVLSETNRLVPHGWRYTAATQMAEAGVDMRDIQAVTGPKTLSIVQKNTAQANQKTASRRAQTAREQSENETGKC
;
A
#
# COMPACT_ATOMS: atom_id res chain seq x y z
N MET A 1 -8.41 15.19 -22.33
CA MET A 1 -8.37 13.79 -22.82
C MET A 1 -9.70 13.12 -22.56
N GLY A 2 -10.24 12.38 -23.53
CA GLY A 2 -11.47 11.60 -23.34
C GLY A 2 -11.22 10.30 -22.57
N LYS A 3 -12.25 9.77 -21.89
CA LYS A 3 -12.18 8.52 -21.08
C LYS A 3 -11.53 7.35 -21.85
N ARG A 4 -11.88 7.20 -23.13
CA ARG A 4 -11.37 6.14 -24.00
C ARG A 4 -9.88 6.30 -24.36
N GLN A 5 -9.39 7.53 -24.51
CA GLN A 5 -7.96 7.79 -24.71
C GLN A 5 -7.16 7.49 -23.43
N ALA A 6 -7.68 7.87 -22.26
CA ALA A 6 -7.05 7.55 -20.99
C ALA A 6 -6.98 6.02 -20.78
N GLN A 7 -8.06 5.30 -21.06
CA GLN A 7 -8.09 3.84 -20.99
C GLN A 7 -7.04 3.21 -21.91
N LYS A 8 -6.96 3.62 -23.19
CA LYS A 8 -5.95 3.09 -24.12
C LYS A 8 -4.52 3.33 -23.65
N LYS A 9 -4.23 4.51 -23.09
CA LYS A 9 -2.90 4.80 -22.53
C LYS A 9 -2.57 3.91 -21.34
N VAL A 10 -3.54 3.67 -20.46
CA VAL A 10 -3.37 2.77 -19.32
C VAL A 10 -3.19 1.32 -19.77
N GLU A 11 -3.94 0.87 -20.78
CA GLU A 11 -3.78 -0.46 -21.37
C GLU A 11 -2.40 -0.65 -21.99
N ALA A 12 -1.87 0.34 -22.72
CA ALA A 12 -0.52 0.29 -23.28
C ALA A 12 0.57 0.15 -22.21
N ILE A 13 0.44 0.86 -21.08
CA ILE A 13 1.37 0.71 -19.95
C ILE A 13 1.23 -0.69 -19.32
N ARG A 14 -0.01 -1.16 -19.14
CA ARG A 14 -0.28 -2.49 -18.57
C ARG A 14 0.30 -3.60 -19.43
N ASP A 15 0.28 -3.43 -20.75
CA ASP A 15 0.89 -4.36 -21.70
C ASP A 15 2.42 -4.33 -21.57
N ALA A 16 3.01 -3.13 -21.58
CA ALA A 16 4.46 -2.94 -21.48
C ALA A 16 5.08 -3.52 -20.20
N ILE A 17 4.34 -3.57 -19.09
CA ILE A 17 4.82 -4.15 -17.83
C ILE A 17 4.30 -5.58 -17.57
N GLY A 18 3.62 -6.20 -18.54
CA GLY A 18 3.18 -7.61 -18.45
C GLY A 18 2.04 -7.87 -17.47
N VAL A 19 1.19 -6.88 -17.19
CA VAL A 19 0.04 -7.00 -16.25
C VAL A 19 -1.32 -6.75 -16.93
N LEU A 20 -1.35 -6.75 -18.27
CA LEU A 20 -2.58 -6.55 -19.03
C LEU A 20 -3.50 -7.78 -18.97
N SER A 21 -2.92 -8.98 -19.05
CA SER A 21 -3.61 -10.25 -19.28
C SER A 21 -3.19 -11.33 -18.28
N GLU A 22 -3.95 -12.44 -18.24
CA GLU A 22 -3.62 -13.66 -17.50
C GLU A 22 -3.52 -13.50 -15.96
N THR A 23 -2.70 -14.32 -15.30
CA THR A 23 -2.58 -14.46 -13.85
C THR A 23 -2.13 -13.17 -13.15
N ASN A 24 -1.39 -12.32 -13.85
CA ASN A 24 -0.91 -11.02 -13.36
C ASN A 24 -1.80 -9.84 -13.76
N ARG A 25 -3.02 -10.09 -14.23
CA ARG A 25 -3.96 -9.04 -14.64
C ARG A 25 -4.25 -8.07 -13.49
N LEU A 26 -3.66 -6.88 -13.56
CA LEU A 26 -3.96 -5.79 -12.65
C LEU A 26 -4.77 -4.72 -13.37
N VAL A 27 -6.02 -4.53 -12.95
CA VAL A 27 -6.89 -3.45 -13.42
C VAL A 27 -6.62 -2.15 -12.64
N PRO A 28 -7.03 -0.97 -13.14
CA PRO A 28 -6.78 0.30 -12.46
C PRO A 28 -7.24 0.36 -11.00
N HIS A 29 -8.28 -0.41 -10.64
CA HIS A 29 -8.71 -0.56 -9.26
C HIS A 29 -7.66 -1.26 -8.38
N GLY A 30 -7.05 -2.34 -8.87
CA GLY A 30 -5.99 -3.06 -8.17
C GLY A 30 -4.73 -2.21 -7.99
N TRP A 31 -4.36 -1.40 -8.98
CA TRP A 31 -3.23 -0.46 -8.85
C TRP A 31 -3.43 0.57 -7.75
N ARG A 32 -4.63 1.12 -7.63
CA ARG A 32 -4.95 2.07 -6.54
C ARG A 32 -4.82 1.40 -5.17
N TYR A 33 -5.25 0.14 -5.05
CA TYR A 33 -5.08 -0.64 -3.82
C TYR A 33 -3.59 -0.85 -3.51
N THR A 34 -2.81 -1.38 -4.45
CA THR A 34 -1.38 -1.63 -4.28
C THR A 34 -0.60 -0.36 -3.93
N ALA A 35 -0.90 0.77 -4.57
CA ALA A 35 -0.28 2.05 -4.25
C ALA A 35 -0.60 2.51 -2.81
N ALA A 36 -1.86 2.37 -2.36
CA ALA A 36 -2.24 2.70 -1.00
C ALA A 36 -1.52 1.82 0.03
N THR A 37 -1.42 0.51 -0.23
CA THR A 37 -0.70 -0.43 0.64
C THR A 37 0.79 -0.09 0.72
N GLN A 38 1.46 0.16 -0.42
CA GLN A 38 2.88 0.49 -0.45
C GLN A 38 3.19 1.81 0.27
N MET A 39 2.35 2.85 0.10
CA MET A 39 2.52 4.10 0.84
C MET A 39 2.38 3.91 2.35
N ALA A 40 1.47 3.06 2.81
CA ALA A 40 1.35 2.75 4.22
C ALA A 40 2.50 1.89 4.76
N GLU A 41 3.01 0.93 3.97
CA GLU A 41 4.23 0.20 4.33
C GLU A 41 5.43 1.14 4.48
N ALA A 42 5.49 2.21 3.67
CA ALA A 42 6.48 3.28 3.79
C ALA A 42 6.20 4.25 4.96
N GLY A 43 5.08 4.11 5.67
CA GLY A 43 4.72 4.94 6.83
C GLY A 43 4.11 6.30 6.50
N VAL A 44 3.62 6.50 5.27
CA VAL A 44 2.93 7.73 4.87
C VAL A 44 1.62 7.89 5.65
N ASP A 45 1.29 9.12 6.03
CA ASP A 45 0.06 9.41 6.79
C ASP A 45 -1.20 9.06 5.98
N MET A 46 -2.24 8.60 6.68
CA MET A 46 -3.50 8.18 6.05
C MET A 46 -4.21 9.32 5.32
N ARG A 47 -4.05 10.58 5.75
CA ARG A 47 -4.63 11.75 5.06
C ARG A 47 -3.93 12.03 3.74
N ASP A 48 -2.61 11.86 3.69
CA ASP A 48 -1.83 12.02 2.47
C ASP A 48 -2.13 10.89 1.48
N ILE A 49 -2.21 9.65 1.98
CA ILE A 49 -2.66 8.50 1.17
C ILE A 49 -4.06 8.76 0.61
N GLN A 50 -4.98 9.29 1.43
CA GLN A 50 -6.32 9.63 0.98
C GLN A 50 -6.31 10.71 -0.12
N ALA A 51 -5.54 11.78 0.07
CA ALA A 51 -5.44 12.88 -0.88
C ALA A 51 -4.90 12.41 -2.25
N VAL A 52 -3.91 11.51 -2.25
CA VAL A 52 -3.28 10.99 -3.47
C VAL A 52 -4.15 9.93 -4.16
N THR A 53 -4.78 9.03 -3.40
CA THR A 53 -5.50 7.90 -4.00
C THR A 53 -6.97 8.19 -4.28
N GLY A 54 -7.56 9.17 -3.61
CA GLY A 54 -8.94 9.62 -3.79
C GLY A 54 -10.08 8.79 -3.15
N PRO A 55 -9.91 7.85 -2.19
CA PRO A 55 -11.02 7.27 -1.45
C PRO A 55 -11.86 8.34 -0.74
N LYS A 56 -13.18 8.16 -0.82
CA LYS A 56 -14.14 9.09 -0.18
C LYS A 56 -14.04 9.09 1.35
N THR A 57 -13.56 8.01 1.96
CA THR A 57 -13.50 7.87 3.42
C THR A 57 -12.17 7.27 3.88
N LEU A 58 -11.70 7.75 5.03
CA LEU A 58 -10.51 7.23 5.72
C LEU A 58 -10.62 5.74 6.06
N SER A 59 -11.84 5.23 6.25
CA SER A 59 -12.11 3.81 6.51
C SER A 59 -11.64 2.90 5.36
N ILE A 60 -11.74 3.35 4.11
CA ILE A 60 -11.25 2.57 2.94
C ILE A 60 -9.73 2.56 2.91
N VAL A 61 -9.10 3.69 3.26
CA VAL A 61 -7.64 3.76 3.40
C VAL A 61 -7.21 2.82 4.51
N GLN A 62 -7.80 2.90 5.69
CA GLN A 62 -7.54 1.99 6.81
C GLN A 62 -7.68 0.52 6.41
N LYS A 63 -8.73 0.15 5.66
CA LYS A 63 -8.89 -1.23 5.17
C LYS A 63 -7.75 -1.65 4.24
N ASN A 64 -7.32 -0.79 3.33
CA ASN A 64 -6.26 -1.08 2.36
C ASN A 64 -4.86 -1.08 2.99
N THR A 65 -4.69 -0.41 4.11
CA THR A 65 -3.41 -0.24 4.80
C THR A 65 -3.31 -1.08 6.08
N ALA A 66 -4.39 -1.73 6.53
CA ALA A 66 -4.46 -2.47 7.79
C ALA A 66 -3.36 -3.54 7.92
N GLN A 67 -3.15 -4.32 6.86
CA GLN A 67 -2.15 -5.38 6.85
C GLN A 67 -0.72 -4.83 6.94
N ALA A 68 -0.43 -3.75 6.21
CA ALA A 68 0.84 -3.03 6.27
C ALA A 68 1.10 -2.48 7.68
N ASN A 69 0.10 -1.80 8.25
CA ASN A 69 0.17 -1.23 9.59
C ASN A 69 0.35 -2.30 10.67
N GLN A 70 -0.35 -3.43 10.56
CA GLN A 70 -0.22 -4.56 11.47
C GLN A 70 1.21 -5.13 11.43
N LYS A 71 1.76 -5.36 10.24
CA LYS A 71 3.13 -5.87 10.06
C LYS A 71 4.17 -4.93 10.68
N THR A 72 4.03 -3.62 10.47
CA THR A 72 4.90 -2.61 11.06
C THR A 72 4.77 -2.57 12.58
N ALA A 73 3.55 -2.62 13.11
CA ALA A 73 3.30 -2.65 14.55
C ALA A 73 3.89 -3.90 15.21
N SER A 74 3.73 -5.08 14.59
CA SER A 74 4.31 -6.34 15.08
C SER A 74 5.84 -6.27 15.13
N ARG A 75 6.50 -5.73 14.10
CA ARG A 75 7.95 -5.57 14.09
C ARG A 75 8.42 -4.64 15.20
N ARG A 76 7.77 -3.48 15.37
CA ARG A 76 8.09 -2.54 16.45
C ARG A 76 7.96 -3.19 17.83
N ALA A 77 6.90 -3.97 18.05
CA ALA A 77 6.68 -4.68 19.31
C ALA A 77 7.77 -5.73 19.57
N GLN A 78 8.19 -6.49 18.54
CA GLN A 78 9.29 -7.45 18.65
C GLN A 78 10.62 -6.77 18.98
N THR A 79 10.97 -5.69 18.27
CA THR A 79 12.19 -4.92 18.53
C THR A 79 12.21 -4.34 19.95
N ALA A 80 11.08 -3.77 20.42
CA ALA A 80 10.98 -3.25 21.78
C ALA A 80 11.18 -4.35 22.84
N ARG A 81 10.65 -5.55 22.58
CA ARG A 81 10.86 -6.71 23.46
C ARG A 81 12.34 -7.12 23.51
N GLU A 82 12.97 -7.30 22.36
CA GLU A 82 14.40 -7.67 22.27
C GLU A 82 15.31 -6.62 22.94
N GLN A 83 14.97 -5.33 22.83
CA GLN A 83 15.69 -4.25 23.52
C GLN A 83 15.53 -4.35 25.04
N SER A 84 14.32 -4.59 25.53
CA SER A 84 14.08 -4.76 26.97
C SER A 84 14.79 -5.98 27.58
N GLU A 85 14.91 -7.07 26.82
CA GLU A 85 15.66 -8.27 27.21
C GLU A 85 17.18 -7.97 27.28
N ASN A 86 17.70 -7.19 26.33
CA ASN A 86 19.11 -6.77 26.33
C ASN A 86 19.46 -5.76 27.45
N GLU A 87 18.51 -4.94 27.88
CA GLU A 87 18.71 -3.98 28.98
C GLU A 87 18.67 -4.66 30.35
N THR A 88 17.86 -5.71 30.52
CA THR A 88 17.78 -6.49 31.76
C THR A 88 18.89 -7.55 31.91
N GLY A 89 19.59 -7.90 30.82
CA GLY A 89 20.74 -8.80 30.83
C GLY A 89 22.09 -8.14 31.17
N LYS A 90 22.14 -6.82 31.34
CA LYS A 90 23.33 -6.08 31.83
C LYS A 90 23.27 -5.94 33.35
N CYS A 91 23.43 -7.06 34.06
CA CYS A 91 23.80 -7.07 35.47
C CYS A 91 25.27 -7.49 35.59
#